data_AF-A0A925PG25-F1
#
_entry.id   AF-A0A925PG25-F1
#
_cell.length_a   1.000
_cell.length_b   1.000
_cell.length_c   1.000
_cell.angle_alpha   90.00
_cell.angle_beta   90.00
_cell.angle_gamma   90.00
#
_symmetry.space_group_name_H-M   'P 1'
#
loop_
_entity.id
_entity.type
_entity.pdbx_description
1 polymer ?
#
loop_
_entity_poly.entity_id
_entity_poly.type
_entity_poly.pdbx_seq_one_letter_code
_entity_poly.pdbx_strand_id
1 'polypeptide(L)'
;MKFKGRYLLLAGIIILLGIFAFSTLHILPLTLFPVQQKPDPQPQKLHDYYIISDEIDGHSLMYVPLVVNIGDEVITEENKRYKVVRIEENRAFARFVEDISLEEHKKK
;
A
#
# COMPACT_ATOMS: atom_id res chain seq x y z
N MET A 1 22.57 66.15 -22.09
CA MET A 1 22.33 65.03 -21.14
C MET A 1 21.09 64.19 -21.54
N LYS A 2 21.01 63.68 -22.78
CA LYS A 2 19.84 62.92 -23.29
C LYS A 2 20.09 61.41 -23.49
N PHE A 3 21.36 60.99 -23.45
CA PHE A 3 21.75 59.59 -23.64
C PHE A 3 21.49 58.73 -22.39
N LYS A 4 21.68 59.27 -21.18
CA LYS A 4 21.50 58.53 -19.90
C LYS A 4 20.09 57.95 -19.71
N GLY A 5 19.05 58.65 -20.14
CA GLY A 5 17.66 58.19 -20.00
C GLY A 5 17.29 57.02 -20.91
N ARG A 6 17.91 56.92 -22.09
CA ARG A 6 17.68 55.79 -23.03
C ARG A 6 18.33 54.50 -22.53
N TYR A 7 19.51 54.60 -21.91
CA TYR A 7 20.17 53.44 -21.28
C TYR A 7 19.42 52.96 -20.04
N LEU A 8 18.82 53.87 -19.26
CA LEU A 8 17.95 53.49 -18.13
C LEU A 8 16.68 52.77 -18.59
N LEU A 9 16.05 53.23 -19.67
CA LEU A 9 14.91 52.53 -20.27
C LEU A 9 15.29 51.15 -20.82
N LEU A 10 16.40 51.04 -21.53
CA LEU A 10 16.90 49.76 -22.05
C LEU A 10 17.24 48.78 -20.92
N ALA A 11 17.90 49.26 -19.85
CA ALA A 11 18.19 48.45 -18.67
C ALA A 11 16.90 47.96 -18.00
N GLY A 12 15.89 48.83 -17.87
CA GLY A 12 14.58 48.45 -17.33
C GLY A 12 13.90 47.35 -18.16
N ILE A 13 13.92 47.46 -19.50
CA ILE A 13 13.35 46.44 -20.39
C ILE A 13 14.08 45.10 -20.26
N ILE A 14 15.41 45.12 -20.18
CA ILE A 14 16.21 43.90 -20.01
C ILE A 14 15.89 43.21 -18.68
N ILE A 15 15.76 43.98 -17.60
CA ILE A 15 15.38 43.44 -16.28
C ILE A 15 13.99 42.80 -16.35
N LEU A 16 13.03 43.46 -17.00
CA LEU A 16 11.65 42.98 -17.11
C LEU A 16 11.57 41.69 -17.95
N LEU A 17 12.32 41.61 -19.04
CA LEU A 17 12.46 40.39 -19.84
C LEU A 17 13.12 39.26 -19.06
N GLY A 18 14.13 39.57 -18.25
CA GLY A 18 14.79 38.59 -17.37
C GLY A 18 13.83 37.99 -16.35
N ILE A 19 13.02 38.82 -15.69
CA ILE A 19 12.01 38.36 -14.72
C ILE A 19 10.95 37.50 -15.42
N PHE A 20 10.51 37.90 -16.61
CA PHE A 20 9.53 37.13 -17.38
C PHE A 20 10.07 35.76 -17.78
N ALA A 21 11.29 35.69 -18.31
CA ALA A 21 11.94 34.43 -18.68
C ALA A 21 12.20 33.52 -17.46
N PHE A 22 12.60 34.08 -16.33
CA PHE A 22 12.79 33.32 -15.09
C PHE A 22 11.47 32.73 -14.57
N SER A 23 10.39 33.52 -14.63
CA SER A 23 9.05 33.10 -14.22
C SER A 23 8.53 31.97 -15.10
N THR A 24 8.68 32.06 -16.42
CA THR A 24 8.24 30.99 -17.33
C THR A 24 9.02 29.70 -17.14
N LEU A 25 10.33 29.76 -16.93
CA LEU A 25 11.16 28.58 -16.70
C LEU A 25 10.81 27.81 -15.42
N HIS A 26 10.32 28.49 -14.38
CA HIS A 26 10.01 27.85 -13.09
C HIS A 26 8.53 27.51 -12.89
N ILE A 27 7.60 28.28 -13.47
CA ILE A 27 6.16 28.05 -13.28
C ILE A 27 5.62 27.03 -14.29
N LEU A 28 6.12 27.04 -15.54
CA LEU A 28 5.67 26.12 -16.60
C LEU A 28 5.89 24.61 -16.29
N PRO A 29 7.02 24.16 -15.70
CA PRO A 29 7.18 22.74 -15.39
C PRO A 29 6.16 22.24 -14.35
N LEU A 30 5.69 23.10 -13.44
CA LEU A 30 4.74 22.70 -12.40
C LEU A 30 3.33 22.40 -12.95
N THR A 31 2.96 22.97 -14.11
CA THR A 31 1.62 22.80 -14.68
C THR A 31 1.54 21.72 -15.76
N LEU A 32 2.66 21.39 -16.40
CA LEU A 32 2.70 20.44 -17.52
C LEU A 32 3.08 19.02 -17.12
N PHE A 33 3.75 18.81 -15.99
CA PHE A 33 4.08 17.47 -15.51
C PHE A 33 3.00 16.98 -14.54
N PRO A 34 2.17 16.00 -14.93
CA PRO A 34 1.24 15.40 -13.99
C PRO A 34 2.05 14.77 -12.86
N VAL A 35 1.82 15.24 -11.64
CA VAL A 35 2.33 14.59 -10.43
C VAL A 35 1.90 13.13 -10.52
N GLN A 36 2.87 12.22 -10.52
CA GLN A 36 2.61 10.79 -10.58
C GLN A 36 1.75 10.40 -9.37
N GLN A 37 0.45 10.25 -9.59
CA GLN A 37 -0.46 9.77 -8.57
C GLN A 37 -0.05 8.34 -8.23
N LYS A 38 0.05 8.04 -6.93
CA LYS A 38 0.21 6.65 -6.50
C LYS A 38 -0.97 5.86 -7.08
N PRO A 39 -0.75 4.63 -7.58
CA PRO A 39 -1.85 3.78 -8.01
C PRO A 39 -2.89 3.71 -6.90
N ASP A 40 -4.16 3.89 -7.25
CA ASP A 40 -5.24 3.64 -6.31
C ASP A 40 -5.10 2.20 -5.80
N PRO A 41 -5.20 1.96 -4.48
CA PRO A 41 -5.26 0.60 -3.97
C PRO A 41 -6.46 -0.09 -4.62
N GLN A 42 -6.23 -1.21 -5.29
CA GLN A 42 -7.30 -1.99 -5.90
C GLN A 42 -8.34 -2.33 -4.81
N PRO A 43 -9.65 -2.27 -5.11
CA PRO A 43 -10.67 -2.73 -4.19
C PRO A 43 -10.38 -4.17 -3.79
N GLN A 44 -10.13 -4.43 -2.51
CA GLN A 44 -10.05 -5.79 -2.00
C GLN A 44 -11.40 -6.46 -2.30
N LYS A 45 -11.38 -7.53 -3.11
CA LYS A 45 -12.57 -8.32 -3.39
C LYS A 45 -13.03 -8.93 -2.05
N LEU A 46 -14.16 -8.47 -1.54
CA LEU A 46 -14.81 -9.12 -0.40
C LEU A 46 -15.37 -10.46 -0.89
N HIS A 47 -14.84 -11.53 -0.32
CA HIS A 47 -15.33 -12.89 -0.54
C HIS A 47 -16.37 -13.23 0.53
N ASP A 48 -17.42 -13.97 0.16
CA ASP A 48 -18.47 -14.41 1.09
C ASP A 48 -17.92 -15.36 2.18
N TYR A 49 -16.88 -16.11 1.84
CA TYR A 49 -16.16 -16.98 2.75
C TYR A 49 -14.71 -17.15 2.31
N TYR A 50 -13.86 -17.46 3.28
CA TYR A 50 -12.48 -17.89 3.09
C TYR A 50 -12.33 -19.37 3.42
N ILE A 51 -11.51 -20.06 2.63
CA ILE A 51 -11.10 -21.45 2.86
C ILE A 51 -9.71 -21.40 3.47
N ILE A 52 -9.58 -21.86 4.71
CA ILE A 52 -8.28 -22.00 5.37
C ILE A 52 -7.78 -23.40 5.09
N SER A 53 -6.57 -23.53 4.54
CA SER A 53 -5.96 -24.80 4.14
C SER A 53 -4.54 -24.92 4.71
N ASP A 54 -4.07 -26.14 4.94
CA ASP A 54 -2.69 -26.41 5.33
C ASP A 54 -1.72 -25.99 4.20
N GLU A 55 -0.61 -25.35 4.54
CA GLU A 55 0.39 -24.90 3.56
C GLU A 55 1.15 -26.04 2.87
N ILE A 56 1.24 -27.23 3.49
CA ILE A 56 2.10 -28.33 3.07
C ILE A 56 1.39 -29.23 2.06
N ASP A 57 0.20 -29.71 2.41
CA ASP A 57 -0.55 -30.71 1.63
C ASP A 57 -1.86 -30.14 1.04
N GLY A 58 -2.24 -28.91 1.42
CA GLY A 58 -3.39 -28.20 0.86
C GLY A 58 -4.75 -28.72 1.32
N HIS A 59 -4.82 -29.58 2.34
CA HIS A 59 -6.12 -30.01 2.86
C HIS A 59 -6.84 -28.86 3.58
N SER A 60 -8.17 -28.86 3.51
CA SER A 60 -9.00 -27.81 4.12
C SER A 60 -9.05 -27.97 5.63
N LEU A 61 -8.67 -26.93 6.36
CA LEU A 61 -8.74 -26.85 7.82
C LEU A 61 -10.09 -26.29 8.28
N MET A 62 -10.57 -25.20 7.66
CA MET A 62 -11.80 -24.53 8.08
C MET A 62 -12.39 -23.62 6.99
N TYR A 63 -13.69 -23.36 7.07
CA TYR A 63 -14.40 -22.37 6.26
C TYR A 63 -14.89 -21.23 7.17
N VAL A 64 -14.58 -19.99 6.82
CA VAL A 64 -14.89 -18.83 7.68
C VAL A 64 -15.56 -17.72 6.88
N PRO A 65 -16.72 -17.19 7.33
CA PRO A 65 -17.40 -16.07 6.67
C PRO A 65 -16.84 -14.70 7.11
N LEU A 66 -15.57 -14.64 7.48
CA LEU A 66 -14.88 -13.45 7.99
C LEU A 66 -13.62 -13.23 7.15
N VAL A 67 -13.22 -11.97 7.03
CA VAL A 67 -11.95 -11.62 6.37
C VAL A 67 -10.81 -12.21 7.19
N VAL A 68 -9.99 -13.03 6.52
CA VAL A 68 -8.79 -13.64 7.09
C VAL A 68 -7.60 -12.74 6.78
N ASN A 69 -6.69 -12.57 7.74
CA ASN A 69 -5.46 -11.83 7.61
C ASN A 69 -4.24 -12.73 7.79
N ILE A 70 -3.12 -12.33 7.19
CA ILE A 70 -1.83 -13.00 7.45
C ILE A 70 -1.48 -12.78 8.92
N GLY A 71 -1.17 -13.87 9.61
CA GLY A 71 -0.87 -13.88 11.04
C GLY A 71 -2.02 -14.35 11.92
N ASP A 72 -3.25 -14.44 11.38
CA ASP A 72 -4.39 -15.02 12.10
C ASP A 72 -4.12 -16.48 12.48
N GLU A 73 -4.66 -16.89 13.63
CA GLU A 73 -4.50 -18.25 14.15
C GLU A 73 -5.79 -19.04 14.01
N VAL A 74 -5.64 -20.32 13.67
CA VAL A 74 -6.73 -21.29 13.58
C VAL A 74 -6.40 -22.46 14.50
N ILE A 75 -7.42 -22.91 15.25
CA ILE A 75 -7.36 -24.13 16.04
C ILE A 75 -8.34 -25.12 15.42
N THR A 76 -7.86 -26.32 15.10
CA THR A 76 -8.69 -27.38 14.52
C THR A 76 -9.35 -28.26 15.59
N GLU A 77 -10.26 -29.13 15.16
CA GLU A 77 -10.94 -30.09 16.04
C GLU A 77 -9.97 -31.09 16.70
N GLU A 78 -8.83 -31.35 16.06
CA GLU A 78 -7.77 -32.22 16.58
C GLU A 78 -6.87 -31.51 17.61
N ASN A 79 -7.25 -30.32 18.09
CA ASN A 79 -6.45 -29.47 18.96
C ASN A 79 -5.11 -29.08 18.36
N LYS A 80 -5.06 -28.77 17.06
CA LYS A 80 -3.83 -28.29 16.41
C LYS A 80 -3.92 -26.80 16.13
N ARG A 81 -2.87 -26.05 16.49
CA ARG A 81 -2.76 -24.62 16.16
C ARG A 81 -2.03 -24.43 14.83
N TYR A 82 -2.62 -23.62 13.99
CA TYR A 82 -2.10 -23.17 12.71
C TYR A 82 -2.05 -21.65 12.65
N LYS A 83 -1.14 -21.09 11.86
CA LYS A 83 -1.01 -19.65 11.63
C LYS A 83 -1.04 -19.33 10.15
N VAL A 84 -1.91 -18.43 9.72
CA VAL A 84 -2.03 -18.00 8.32
C VAL A 84 -0.74 -17.29 7.88
N VAL A 85 -0.12 -17.76 6.81
CA VAL A 85 1.15 -17.21 6.27
C VAL A 85 0.99 -16.57 4.89
N ARG A 86 -0.04 -16.95 4.14
CA ARG A 86 -0.28 -16.51 2.76
C ARG A 86 -1.77 -16.54 2.45
N ILE A 87 -2.23 -15.60 1.64
CA ILE A 87 -3.62 -15.53 1.17
C ILE A 87 -3.60 -15.32 -0.34
N GLU A 88 -4.35 -16.15 -1.06
CA GLU A 88 -4.59 -16.05 -2.49
C GLU A 88 -6.09 -16.09 -2.75
N GLU A 89 -6.64 -14.98 -3.24
CA GLU A 89 -8.07 -14.81 -3.42
C GLU A 89 -8.86 -15.15 -2.13
N ASN A 90 -9.76 -16.15 -2.20
CA ASN A 90 -10.55 -16.62 -1.06
C ASN A 90 -9.90 -17.80 -0.32
N ARG A 91 -8.61 -18.09 -0.56
CA ARG A 91 -7.87 -19.18 0.08
C ARG A 91 -6.77 -18.63 0.97
N ALA A 92 -6.81 -18.99 2.25
CA ALA A 92 -5.76 -18.71 3.21
C ALA A 92 -4.97 -20.00 3.46
N PHE A 93 -3.65 -19.91 3.39
CA PHE A 93 -2.75 -21.03 3.68
C PHE A 93 -2.13 -20.82 5.05
N ALA A 94 -2.26 -21.82 5.91
CA ALA A 94 -1.81 -21.77 7.28
C ALA A 94 -0.73 -22.82 7.55
N ARG A 95 0.29 -22.42 8.30
CA ARG A 95 1.39 -23.27 8.74
C ARG A 95 1.08 -23.85 10.11
N PHE A 96 1.32 -25.15 10.28
CA PHE A 96 1.26 -25.79 11.59
C PHE A 96 2.23 -25.13 12.58
N VAL A 97 1.75 -24.88 13.80
CA VAL A 97 2.53 -24.26 14.87
C VAL A 97 2.80 -25.26 15.98
N GLU A 98 1.75 -25.85 16.57
CA GLU A 98 1.88 -26.81 17.66
C GLU A 98 0.59 -27.61 17.90
N ASP A 99 0.73 -28.77 18.55
CA ASP A 99 -0.39 -29.47 19.16
C ASP A 99 -0.75 -28.81 20.51
N ILE A 100 -2.03 -28.56 20.74
CA ILE A 100 -2.56 -27.98 21.97
C ILE A 100 -2.93 -29.12 22.92
N SER A 101 -2.22 -29.19 24.05
CA SER A 101 -2.55 -30.11 25.14
C SER A 101 -3.48 -29.45 26.14
N LEU A 102 -4.73 -29.93 26.22
CA LEU A 102 -5.71 -29.41 27.19
C LEU A 102 -5.33 -29.72 28.65
N GLU A 103 -4.51 -30.75 28.88
CA GLU A 103 -4.04 -31.13 30.21
C GLU A 103 -3.10 -30.06 30.80
N GLU A 104 -2.36 -29.33 29.96
CA GLU A 104 -1.49 -28.23 30.41
C GLU A 104 -2.28 -27.03 30.93
N HIS A 105 -3.53 -26.87 30.48
CA HIS A 105 -4.45 -25.81 30.91
C HIS A 105 -5.40 -26.25 32.04
N LYS A 106 -5.39 -27.53 32.42
CA LYS A 106 -6.11 -28.03 33.61
C LYS A 106 -5.29 -27.79 34.88
N LYS A 107 -5.12 -26.53 35.29
CA LYS A 107 -4.63 -26.23 36.65
C LYS A 107 -5.42 -25.11 37.35
N LYS A 108 -6.12 -25.58 38.41
CA LYS A 108 -6.78 -24.92 39.55
C LYS A 108 -8.13 -24.26 39.33
#